data_AF-A0A9D7M366-F1
#
_entry.id   AF-A0A9D7M366-F1
#
_cell.length_a   1.000
_cell.length_b   1.000
_cell.length_c   1.000
_cell.angle_alpha   90.00
_cell.angle_beta   90.00
_cell.angle_gamma   90.00
#
_symmetry.space_group_name_H-M   'P 1'
#
loop_
_entity.id
_entity.type
_entity.pdbx_description
1 polymer ?
#
loop_
_entity_poly.entity_id
_entity_poly.type
_entity_poly.pdbx_seq_one_letter_code
_entity_poly.pdbx_strand_id
1 'polypeptide(L)'
;MSYCTAVTLMKQEDQKVHKHYHDKLYGYPISDDNELFCRLILEINQAGLSWSTILKKEVGFRKAYHNFDIKKVASYKERDFTRLMNDPEIIRNRLKINAAIENAKSILIIQKQFGSFLDWLNHHHPLSKAEWVALFKKTFKFTGGEIVNEFLMSTGYLPGAHDEDCIVFKKILKTNPKWMRD
;
A
#
# COMPACT_ATOMS: atom_id res chain seq x y z
N MET A 1 -5.95 -17.78 -10.44
CA MET A 1 -7.07 -17.66 -9.47
C MET A 1 -7.11 -16.21 -9.04
N SER A 2 -8.26 -15.55 -9.16
CA SER A 2 -8.42 -14.15 -8.74
C SER A 2 -8.37 -14.01 -7.23
N TYR A 3 -8.14 -12.79 -6.73
CA TYR A 3 -8.24 -12.53 -5.30
C TYR A 3 -9.66 -12.78 -4.77
N CYS A 4 -10.70 -12.43 -5.54
CA CYS A 4 -12.10 -12.70 -5.18
C CYS A 4 -12.35 -14.20 -4.91
N THR A 5 -11.87 -15.07 -5.81
CA THR A 5 -11.96 -16.53 -5.65
C THR A 5 -11.08 -17.01 -4.49
N ALA A 6 -9.89 -16.46 -4.33
CA ALA A 6 -9.00 -16.87 -3.25
C ALA A 6 -9.64 -16.62 -1.87
N VAL A 7 -10.29 -15.46 -1.65
CA VAL A 7 -10.93 -15.12 -0.37
C VAL A 7 -12.06 -16.10 0.00
N THR A 8 -12.82 -16.61 -0.97
CA THR A 8 -13.90 -17.57 -0.69
C THR A 8 -13.39 -18.96 -0.33
N LEU A 9 -12.21 -19.34 -0.84
CA LEU A 9 -11.59 -20.65 -0.62
C LEU A 9 -10.61 -20.70 0.55
N MET A 10 -10.30 -19.56 1.19
CA MET A 10 -9.39 -19.50 2.33
C MET A 10 -9.94 -20.21 3.58
N LYS A 11 -9.02 -20.70 4.42
CA LYS A 11 -9.34 -21.18 5.76
C LYS A 11 -10.01 -20.08 6.58
N GLN A 12 -10.93 -20.47 7.47
CA GLN A 12 -11.76 -19.54 8.23
C GLN A 12 -10.96 -18.48 9.02
N GLU A 13 -9.79 -18.86 9.56
CA GLU A 13 -8.90 -17.96 10.30
C GLU A 13 -8.37 -16.76 9.47
N ASP A 14 -8.06 -17.00 8.19
CA ASP A 14 -7.54 -15.99 7.27
C ASP A 14 -8.68 -15.29 6.53
N GLN A 15 -9.76 -16.04 6.25
CA GLN A 15 -10.90 -15.55 5.51
C GLN A 15 -11.50 -14.28 6.12
N LYS A 16 -11.55 -14.16 7.46
CA LYS A 16 -12.10 -12.97 8.12
C LYS A 16 -11.33 -11.70 7.77
N VAL A 17 -10.00 -11.71 7.88
CA VAL A 17 -9.16 -10.52 7.61
C VAL A 17 -9.10 -10.22 6.12
N HIS A 18 -9.02 -11.26 5.28
CA HIS A 18 -9.03 -11.13 3.83
C HIS A 18 -10.35 -10.61 3.29
N LYS A 19 -11.49 -11.10 3.81
CA LYS A 19 -12.81 -10.62 3.42
C LYS A 19 -13.01 -9.15 3.77
N HIS A 20 -12.55 -8.70 4.93
CA HIS A 20 -12.61 -7.28 5.28
C HIS A 20 -11.81 -6.43 4.30
N TYR A 21 -10.54 -6.80 4.05
CA TYR A 21 -9.67 -6.09 3.11
C TYR A 21 -10.26 -6.08 1.69
N HIS A 22 -10.70 -7.24 1.19
CA HIS A 22 -11.39 -7.37 -0.09
C HIS A 22 -12.62 -6.46 -0.19
N ASP A 23 -13.54 -6.54 0.78
CA ASP A 23 -14.84 -5.88 0.68
C ASP A 23 -14.77 -4.36 0.85
N LYS A 24 -13.74 -3.85 1.54
CA LYS A 24 -13.68 -2.46 2.03
C LYS A 24 -12.46 -1.67 1.59
N LEU A 25 -11.35 -2.33 1.26
CA LEU A 25 -10.05 -1.66 1.12
C LEU A 25 -9.36 -1.93 -0.21
N TYR A 26 -9.50 -3.10 -0.81
CA TYR A 26 -8.80 -3.47 -2.04
C TYR A 26 -9.51 -2.91 -3.27
N GLY A 27 -8.82 -2.09 -4.05
CA GLY A 27 -9.32 -1.48 -5.28
C GLY A 27 -10.13 -0.20 -5.08
N TYR A 28 -10.34 0.22 -3.83
CA TYR A 28 -10.98 1.51 -3.52
C TYR A 28 -9.96 2.65 -3.62
N PRO A 29 -10.30 3.79 -4.24
CA PRO A 29 -9.45 4.97 -4.24
C PRO A 29 -9.17 5.46 -2.82
N ILE A 30 -7.93 5.87 -2.56
CA ILE A 30 -7.50 6.44 -1.28
C ILE A 30 -7.14 7.91 -1.53
N SER A 31 -7.76 8.82 -0.77
CA SER A 31 -7.53 10.26 -0.90
C SER A 31 -6.61 10.85 0.17
N ASP A 32 -6.30 10.09 1.22
CA ASP A 32 -5.42 10.52 2.32
C ASP A 32 -3.99 10.05 2.08
N ASP A 33 -3.03 10.98 2.16
CA ASP A 33 -1.62 10.69 1.91
C ASP A 33 -1.01 9.72 2.93
N ASN A 34 -1.39 9.80 4.21
CA ASN A 34 -0.88 8.88 5.22
C ASN A 34 -1.42 7.46 5.00
N GLU A 35 -2.66 7.32 4.53
CA GLU A 35 -3.23 6.03 4.17
C GLU A 35 -2.66 5.47 2.86
N LEU A 36 -2.36 6.31 1.86
CA LEU A 36 -1.58 5.90 0.68
C LEU A 36 -0.19 5.41 1.08
N PHE A 37 0.48 6.14 1.97
CA PHE A 37 1.78 5.74 2.51
C PHE A 37 1.68 4.43 3.30
N CYS A 38 0.66 4.27 4.15
CA CYS A 38 0.33 3.02 4.84
C CYS A 38 0.26 1.87 3.84
N ARG A 39 -0.56 1.99 2.79
CA ARG A 39 -0.71 0.95 1.78
C ARG A 39 0.63 0.58 1.14
N LEU A 40 1.40 1.57 0.69
CA LEU A 40 2.72 1.35 0.09
C LEU A 40 3.65 0.57 1.04
N ILE A 41 3.69 0.93 2.32
CA ILE A 41 4.54 0.24 3.31
C ILE A 41 4.06 -1.17 3.60
N LEU A 42 2.75 -1.42 3.64
CA LEU A 42 2.23 -2.78 3.80
C LEU A 42 2.63 -3.66 2.60
N GLU A 43 2.48 -3.18 1.36
CA GLU A 43 2.91 -3.90 0.16
C GLU A 43 4.43 -4.18 0.16
N ILE A 44 5.25 -3.21 0.57
CA ILE A 44 6.70 -3.42 0.74
C ILE A 44 6.98 -4.52 1.77
N ASN A 45 6.22 -4.55 2.87
CA ASN A 45 6.43 -5.54 3.93
C ASN A 45 5.93 -6.93 3.54
N GLN A 46 5.04 -7.06 2.57
CA GLN A 46 4.57 -8.34 2.02
C GLN A 46 5.66 -9.13 1.29
N ALA A 47 6.69 -8.47 0.75
CA ALA A 47 7.76 -9.14 0.01
C ALA A 47 8.39 -10.32 0.80
N GLY A 48 8.20 -11.55 0.31
CA GLY A 48 8.67 -12.78 0.94
C GLY A 48 7.79 -13.33 2.07
N LEU A 49 6.56 -12.83 2.23
CA LEU A 49 5.58 -13.25 3.23
C LEU A 49 4.18 -13.39 2.60
N SER A 50 3.26 -14.03 3.32
CA SER A 50 1.85 -14.05 2.92
C SER A 50 1.17 -12.72 3.23
N TRP A 51 0.18 -12.32 2.43
CA TRP A 51 -0.65 -11.15 2.75
C TRP A 51 -1.43 -11.34 4.05
N SER A 52 -1.84 -12.57 4.41
CA SER A 52 -2.43 -12.88 5.72
C SER A 52 -1.54 -12.41 6.87
N THR A 53 -0.22 -12.58 6.75
CA THR A 53 0.75 -12.15 7.76
C THR A 53 0.73 -10.64 7.94
N ILE A 54 0.62 -9.89 6.83
CA ILE A 54 0.59 -8.43 6.85
C ILE A 54 -0.73 -7.92 7.41
N LEU A 55 -1.86 -8.44 6.93
CA LEU A 55 -3.19 -8.07 7.41
C LEU A 55 -3.36 -8.33 8.92
N LYS A 56 -2.88 -9.48 9.42
CA LYS A 56 -2.93 -9.81 10.85
C LYS A 56 -2.06 -8.86 11.70
N LYS A 57 -1.02 -8.26 11.13
CA LYS A 57 -0.12 -7.32 11.80
C LYS A 57 -0.47 -5.85 11.56
N GLU A 58 -1.51 -5.54 10.79
CA GLU A 58 -1.82 -4.16 10.39
C GLU A 58 -1.98 -3.20 11.58
N VAL A 59 -2.69 -3.62 12.63
CA VAL A 59 -2.87 -2.83 13.86
C VAL A 59 -1.53 -2.54 14.54
N GLY A 60 -0.65 -3.55 14.58
CA GLY A 60 0.71 -3.43 15.07
C GLY A 60 1.54 -2.43 14.26
N PHE A 61 1.49 -2.54 12.93
CA PHE A 61 2.13 -1.60 12.01
C PHE A 61 1.64 -0.16 12.22
N ARG A 62 0.32 0.06 12.25
CA ARG A 62 -0.25 1.39 12.49
C ARG A 62 0.25 1.96 13.80
N LYS A 63 0.25 1.21 14.89
CA LYS A 63 0.82 1.67 16.18
C LYS A 63 2.32 1.99 16.07
N ALA A 64 3.12 1.09 15.52
CA ALA A 64 4.57 1.21 15.44
C ALA A 64 5.03 2.42 14.60
N TYR A 65 4.28 2.73 13.54
CA TYR A 65 4.54 3.82 12.60
C TYR A 65 3.70 5.08 12.87
N HIS A 66 3.15 5.26 14.08
CA HIS A 66 2.32 6.42 14.45
C HIS A 66 1.18 6.71 13.45
N ASN A 67 0.40 5.68 13.13
CA ASN A 67 -0.64 5.66 12.10
C ASN A 67 -0.16 6.12 10.72
N PHE A 68 1.10 5.84 10.40
CA PHE A 68 1.74 6.22 9.14
C PHE A 68 1.71 7.73 8.87
N ASP A 69 1.76 8.54 9.93
CA ASP A 69 2.00 9.98 9.80
C ASP A 69 3.35 10.20 9.12
N ILE A 70 3.30 10.64 7.85
CA ILE A 70 4.48 10.77 6.99
C ILE A 70 5.52 11.70 7.63
N LYS A 71 5.10 12.80 8.24
CA LYS A 71 6.02 13.76 8.88
C LYS A 71 6.73 13.12 10.06
N LYS A 72 6.00 12.39 10.91
CA LYS A 72 6.59 11.67 12.05
C LYS A 72 7.55 10.59 11.59
N VAL A 73 7.15 9.73 10.66
CA VAL A 73 8.00 8.63 10.17
C VAL A 73 9.24 9.16 9.46
N ALA A 74 9.14 10.23 8.67
CA ALA A 74 10.29 10.87 8.03
C ALA A 74 11.29 11.47 9.05
N SER A 75 10.81 11.83 10.24
CA SER A 75 11.62 12.40 11.32
C SER A 75 12.29 11.36 12.23
N TYR A 76 12.00 10.07 12.03
CA TYR A 76 12.57 8.99 12.82
C TYR A 76 14.10 9.01 12.80
N LYS A 77 14.68 8.77 13.98
CA LYS A 77 16.12 8.71 14.20
C LYS A 77 16.53 7.30 14.61
N GLU A 78 17.82 7.10 14.93
CA GLU A 78 18.37 5.81 15.34
C GLU A 78 17.60 5.16 16.50
N ARG A 79 17.11 5.97 17.46
CA ARG A 79 16.28 5.50 18.56
C ARG A 79 14.97 4.86 18.07
N ASP A 80 14.30 5.49 17.10
CA ASP A 80 13.08 4.95 16.50
C ASP A 80 13.36 3.70 15.67
N PHE A 81 14.45 3.71 14.90
CA PHE A 81 14.90 2.54 14.16
C PHE A 81 15.14 1.34 15.09
N THR A 82 15.86 1.54 16.20
CA THR A 82 16.12 0.51 17.19
C THR A 82 14.83 0.04 17.87
N ARG A 83 13.90 0.96 18.19
CA ARG A 83 12.56 0.60 18.70
C ARG A 83 11.82 -0.31 17.73
N LEU A 84 11.76 0.04 16.44
CA LEU A 84 11.08 -0.77 15.42
C LEU A 84 11.75 -2.13 15.21
N MET A 85 13.08 -2.19 15.22
CA MET A 85 13.82 -3.46 15.13
C MET A 85 13.54 -4.42 16.29
N ASN A 86 13.08 -3.92 17.43
CA ASN A 86 12.75 -4.71 18.61
C ASN A 86 11.23 -4.93 18.78
N ASP A 87 10.39 -4.36 17.92
CA ASP A 87 8.93 -4.45 18.04
C ASP A 87 8.41 -5.77 17.43
N PRO A 88 7.84 -6.70 18.23
CA PRO A 88 7.35 -7.99 17.73
C PRO A 88 6.06 -7.86 16.91
N GLU A 89 5.37 -6.72 16.99
CA GLU A 89 4.09 -6.52 16.31
C GLU A 89 4.27 -6.30 14.80
N ILE A 90 5.48 -5.94 14.35
CA ILE A 90 5.79 -5.70 12.94
C ILE A 90 6.80 -6.71 12.37
N ILE A 91 7.14 -6.55 11.09
CA ILE A 91 8.22 -7.31 10.45
C ILE A 91 9.56 -6.66 10.77
N ARG A 92 10.33 -7.29 11.66
CA ARG A 92 11.65 -6.83 12.13
C ARG A 92 12.74 -7.06 11.07
N ASN A 93 12.65 -6.30 9.98
CA ASN A 93 13.61 -6.36 8.88
C ASN A 93 14.25 -4.99 8.66
N ARG A 94 15.57 -4.92 8.83
CA ARG A 94 16.36 -3.68 8.71
C ARG A 94 16.12 -2.95 7.39
N LEU A 95 16.08 -3.67 6.27
CA LEU A 95 15.93 -3.06 4.96
C LEU A 95 14.52 -2.49 4.74
N LYS A 96 13.48 -3.22 5.18
CA LYS A 96 12.08 -2.77 5.09
C LYS A 96 11.80 -1.56 5.99
N ILE A 97 12.33 -1.55 7.22
CA ILE A 97 12.20 -0.41 8.14
C ILE A 97 12.90 0.83 7.58
N ASN A 98 14.13 0.67 7.08
CA ASN A 98 14.84 1.77 6.42
C ASN A 98 14.08 2.27 5.18
N ALA A 99 13.52 1.37 4.38
CA ALA A 99 12.70 1.76 3.23
C ALA A 99 11.48 2.59 3.66
N ALA A 100 10.81 2.25 4.75
CA ALA A 100 9.68 3.04 5.25
C ALA A 100 10.08 4.47 5.63
N ILE A 101 11.20 4.62 6.35
CA ILE A 101 11.71 5.94 6.76
C ILE A 101 12.14 6.78 5.54
N GLU A 102 12.91 6.20 4.62
CA GLU A 102 13.37 6.90 3.42
C GLU A 102 12.21 7.24 2.48
N ASN A 103 11.22 6.36 2.33
CA ASN A 103 10.05 6.63 1.51
C ASN A 103 9.20 7.77 2.10
N ALA A 104 9.04 7.83 3.43
CA ALA A 104 8.37 8.97 4.07
C ALA A 104 9.08 10.30 3.76
N LYS A 105 10.42 10.32 3.77
CA LYS A 105 11.21 11.51 3.38
C LYS A 105 11.01 11.87 1.91
N SER A 106 11.00 10.88 1.00
CA SER A 106 10.69 11.10 -0.42
C SER A 106 9.29 11.70 -0.59
N ILE A 107 8.29 11.21 0.16
CA ILE A 107 6.93 11.75 0.09
C ILE A 107 6.88 13.20 0.57
N LEU A 108 7.62 13.58 1.62
CA LEU A 108 7.69 15.00 2.03
C LEU A 108 8.25 15.91 0.92
N ILE A 109 9.17 15.41 0.09
CA ILE A 109 9.68 16.16 -1.07
C ILE A 109 8.58 16.26 -2.14
N ILE A 110 7.88 15.16 -2.41
CA ILE A 110 6.74 15.13 -3.33
C ILE A 110 5.65 16.13 -2.90
N GLN A 111 5.26 16.13 -1.63
CA GLN A 111 4.26 17.04 -1.08
C GLN A 111 4.64 18.52 -1.29
N LYS A 112 5.93 18.86 -1.22
CA LYS A 112 6.41 20.22 -1.53
C LYS A 112 6.30 20.59 -3.01
N GLN A 113 6.41 19.62 -3.91
CA GLN A 113 6.44 19.85 -5.36
C GLN A 113 5.05 19.76 -6.00
N PHE A 114 4.21 18.83 -5.53
CA PHE A 114 2.92 18.49 -6.13
C PHE A 114 1.73 18.82 -5.22
N GLY A 115 1.98 19.27 -3.99
CA GLY A 115 0.94 19.52 -2.98
C GLY A 115 0.62 18.29 -2.13
N SER A 116 0.50 17.11 -2.74
CA SER A 116 0.26 15.84 -2.04
C SER A 116 0.88 14.63 -2.76
N PHE A 117 0.99 13.49 -2.07
CA PHE A 117 1.35 12.21 -2.69
C PHE A 117 0.27 11.76 -3.66
N LEU A 118 -0.99 11.95 -3.30
CA LEU A 118 -2.13 11.71 -4.20
C LEU A 118 -2.01 12.53 -5.49
N ASP A 119 -1.72 13.82 -5.40
CA ASP A 119 -1.62 14.70 -6.56
C ASP A 119 -0.43 14.36 -7.45
N TRP A 120 0.66 13.85 -6.87
CA TRP A 120 1.76 13.29 -7.64
C TRP A 120 1.35 12.03 -8.42
N LEU A 121 0.60 11.11 -7.80
CA LEU A 121 0.04 9.96 -8.52
C LEU A 121 -0.92 10.42 -9.63
N ASN A 122 -1.76 11.41 -9.35
CA ASN A 122 -2.68 11.99 -10.33
C ASN A 122 -1.95 12.64 -11.50
N HIS A 123 -0.89 13.41 -11.21
CA HIS A 123 -0.11 14.13 -12.21
C HIS A 123 0.56 13.18 -13.21
N HIS A 124 0.98 12.01 -12.74
CA HIS A 124 1.60 11.02 -13.60
C HIS A 124 0.59 10.12 -14.30
N HIS A 125 -0.63 9.95 -13.79
CA HIS A 125 -1.62 9.13 -14.46
C HIS A 125 -2.12 9.77 -15.78
N PRO A 126 -2.29 9.01 -16.87
CA PRO A 126 -2.05 7.56 -17.00
C PRO A 126 -0.59 7.21 -17.35
N LEU A 127 -0.10 6.11 -16.79
CA LEU A 127 1.14 5.43 -17.20
C LEU A 127 0.89 3.94 -17.36
N SER A 128 1.65 3.30 -18.25
CA SER A 128 1.72 1.83 -18.29
C SER A 128 2.33 1.27 -17.01
N LYS A 129 2.10 -0.02 -16.73
CA LYS A 129 2.72 -0.71 -15.59
C LYS A 129 4.24 -0.59 -15.58
N ALA A 130 4.89 -0.69 -16.74
CA ALA A 130 6.34 -0.60 -16.84
C ALA A 130 6.86 0.80 -16.48
N GLU A 131 6.18 1.85 -16.94
CA GLU A 131 6.51 3.25 -16.62
C GLU A 131 6.27 3.57 -15.14
N TRP A 132 5.17 3.09 -14.56
CA TRP A 132 4.92 3.18 -13.12
C TRP A 132 6.03 2.54 -12.30
N VAL A 133 6.46 1.33 -12.67
CA VAL A 133 7.56 0.63 -11.99
C VAL A 133 8.87 1.41 -12.10
N ALA A 134 9.19 1.96 -13.27
CA ALA A 134 10.36 2.79 -13.47
C ALA A 134 10.31 4.06 -12.60
N LEU A 135 9.17 4.75 -12.59
CA LEU A 135 8.94 5.95 -11.78
C LEU A 135 9.10 5.65 -10.29
N PHE A 136 8.42 4.62 -9.78
CA PHE A 136 8.51 4.23 -8.38
C PHE A 136 9.92 3.83 -7.96
N LYS A 137 10.65 3.06 -8.79
CA LYS A 137 12.06 2.70 -8.50
C LYS A 137 13.00 3.91 -8.45
N LYS A 138 12.71 4.97 -9.22
CA LYS A 138 13.46 6.22 -9.19
C LYS A 138 13.18 7.02 -7.92
N THR A 139 11.94 6.96 -7.42
CA THR A 139 11.46 7.82 -6.32
C THR A 139 11.56 7.17 -4.94
N PHE A 140 11.33 5.87 -4.85
CA PHE A 140 11.15 5.11 -3.62
C PHE A 140 12.13 3.94 -3.51
N LYS A 141 12.32 3.47 -2.28
CA LYS A 141 13.08 2.26 -1.92
C LYS A 141 12.12 1.08 -1.80
N PHE A 142 12.63 -0.10 -2.19
CA PHE A 142 11.91 -1.37 -2.09
C PHE A 142 10.63 -1.47 -2.95
N THR A 143 10.54 -0.73 -4.05
CA THR A 143 9.37 -0.74 -4.94
C THR A 143 9.63 -1.58 -6.19
N GLY A 144 9.71 -2.90 -6.01
CA GLY A 144 9.79 -3.88 -7.10
C GLY A 144 8.52 -3.93 -7.95
N GLY A 145 8.58 -4.63 -9.09
CA GLY A 145 7.47 -4.66 -10.06
C GLY A 145 6.13 -5.12 -9.47
N GLU A 146 6.17 -6.15 -8.64
CA GLU A 146 4.98 -6.70 -7.98
C GLU A 146 4.41 -5.76 -6.91
N ILE A 147 5.28 -5.14 -6.11
CA ILE A 147 4.89 -4.19 -5.06
C ILE A 147 4.19 -2.98 -5.67
N VAL A 148 4.72 -2.44 -6.77
CA VAL A 148 4.11 -1.31 -7.48
C VAL A 148 2.78 -1.72 -8.11
N ASN A 149 2.72 -2.93 -8.68
CA ASN A 149 1.48 -3.48 -9.23
C ASN A 149 0.38 -3.56 -8.17
N GLU A 150 0.63 -4.23 -7.06
CA GLU A 150 -0.35 -4.38 -5.97
C GLU A 150 -0.70 -3.06 -5.33
N PHE A 151 0.26 -2.15 -5.13
CA PHE A 151 -0.04 -0.80 -4.65
C PHE A 151 -1.03 -0.07 -5.58
N LEU A 152 -0.76 -0.04 -6.88
CA LEU A 152 -1.60 0.70 -7.83
C LEU A 152 -2.96 0.04 -8.07
N MET A 153 -3.01 -1.30 -8.16
CA MET A 153 -4.29 -2.02 -8.26
C MET A 153 -5.12 -1.80 -6.99
N SER A 154 -4.49 -1.94 -5.83
CA SER A 154 -5.20 -1.86 -4.56
C SER A 154 -5.70 -0.47 -4.20
N THR A 155 -5.14 0.57 -4.82
CA THR A 155 -5.53 1.99 -4.65
C THR A 155 -6.33 2.54 -5.83
N GLY A 156 -6.70 1.69 -6.81
CA GLY A 156 -7.59 2.07 -7.90
C GLY A 156 -6.94 2.83 -9.06
N TYR A 157 -5.61 2.75 -9.21
CA TYR A 157 -4.86 3.31 -10.36
C TYR A 157 -4.66 2.31 -11.51
N LEU A 158 -4.68 1.01 -11.22
CA LEU A 158 -4.69 -0.06 -12.21
C LEU A 158 -5.93 -0.95 -12.05
N PRO A 159 -6.46 -1.54 -13.13
CA PRO A 159 -7.55 -2.50 -13.05
C PRO A 159 -7.07 -3.84 -12.49
N GLY A 160 -8.01 -4.73 -12.16
CA GLY A 160 -7.70 -6.13 -11.77
C GLY A 160 -7.83 -6.46 -10.29
N ALA A 161 -8.22 -5.51 -9.45
CA ALA A 161 -8.45 -5.76 -8.02
C ALA A 161 -9.64 -6.71 -7.75
N HIS A 162 -10.65 -6.70 -8.61
CA HIS A 162 -11.84 -7.56 -8.47
C HIS A 162 -12.29 -8.11 -9.82
N ASP A 163 -12.84 -9.32 -9.81
CA ASP A 163 -13.49 -9.92 -10.98
C ASP A 163 -14.77 -9.14 -11.34
N GLU A 164 -15.15 -9.12 -12.62
CA GLU A 164 -16.30 -8.33 -13.10
C GLU A 164 -17.64 -8.77 -12.48
N ASP A 165 -17.77 -10.05 -12.13
CA ASP A 165 -18.94 -10.63 -11.49
C ASP A 165 -18.95 -10.42 -9.96
N CYS A 166 -17.86 -9.92 -9.37
CA CYS A 166 -17.77 -9.62 -7.95
C CYS A 166 -18.73 -8.47 -7.57
N ILE A 167 -19.49 -8.64 -6.49
CA ILE A 167 -20.39 -7.59 -5.96
C ILE A 167 -19.59 -6.33 -5.56
N VAL A 168 -18.34 -6.50 -5.12
CA VAL A 168 -17.46 -5.38 -4.74
C VAL A 168 -16.98 -4.62 -5.97
N PHE A 169 -16.73 -5.30 -7.10
CA PHE A 169 -16.40 -4.64 -8.36
C PHE A 169 -17.46 -3.59 -8.74
N LYS A 170 -18.75 -3.96 -8.68
CA LYS A 170 -19.87 -3.03 -8.92
C LYS A 170 -19.90 -1.84 -7.96
N LYS A 171 -19.38 -1.98 -6.74
CA LYS A 171 -19.26 -0.86 -5.79
C LYS A 171 -18.07 0.04 -6.13
N ILE A 172 -16.95 -0.55 -6.54
CA ILE A 172 -15.76 0.19 -6.99
C ILE A 172 -16.09 1.02 -8.23
N LEU A 173 -16.84 0.51 -9.21
CA LEU A 173 -17.24 1.32 -10.37
C LEU A 173 -17.94 2.64 -9.98
N LYS A 174 -18.71 2.63 -8.88
CA LYS A 174 -19.40 3.83 -8.37
C LYS A 174 -18.47 4.84 -7.70
N THR A 175 -17.27 4.45 -7.31
CA THR A 175 -16.25 5.37 -6.77
C THR A 175 -15.46 6.07 -7.87
N ASN A 176 -15.72 5.73 -9.14
CA ASN A 176 -15.05 6.28 -10.31
C ASN A 176 -13.51 6.20 -10.17
N PRO A 177 -12.93 4.99 -10.03
CA PRO A 177 -11.50 4.80 -9.81
C PRO A 177 -10.67 5.34 -10.97
N LYS A 178 -9.38 5.60 -10.72
CA LYS A 178 -8.51 6.27 -11.69
C LYS A 178 -8.32 5.47 -12.97
N TRP A 179 -8.20 4.15 -12.89
CA TRP A 179 -8.09 3.29 -14.08
C TRP A 179 -9.30 3.35 -15.04
N MET A 180 -10.44 3.93 -14.62
CA MET A 180 -11.60 4.16 -15.51
C MET A 180 -11.56 5.52 -16.21
N ARG A 181 -10.62 6.41 -15.86
CA ARG A 181 -10.55 7.77 -16.39
C ARG A 181 -9.37 7.84 -17.35
N ASP A 182 -9.64 8.31 -18.57
CA ASP A 182 -8.62 8.54 -19.60
C ASP A 182 -7.63 9.66 -19.22
#